data_AF-C0BDK2-F1
#
_entry.id   AF-C0BDK2-F1
#
_cell.length_a   1.000
_cell.length_b   1.000
_cell.length_c   1.000
_cell.angle_alpha   90.00
_cell.angle_beta   90.00
_cell.angle_gamma   90.00
#
_symmetry.space_group_name_H-M   'P 1'
#
loop_
_entity.id
_entity.type
_entity.pdbx_description
1 polymer ?
#
loop_
_entity_poly.entity_id
_entity_poly.type
_entity_poly.pdbx_seq_one_letter_code
_entity_poly.pdbx_strand_id
1 'polypeptide(L)'
;MLLPEEFDAVLTYAQKRRTDLQGAMYRGKAEALPYEMGTQNGCTYCPYRDICGFDEQIEGYEYRKLEKLPKEIVMEKIMAKLEEEKQTWE
;
A
#
# COMPACT_ATOMS: atom_id res chain seq x y z
N MET A 1 10.38 13.73 -13.49
CA MET A 1 9.11 13.94 -14.22
C MET A 1 8.65 12.60 -14.76
N LEU A 2 7.34 12.35 -14.83
CA LEU A 2 6.78 11.12 -15.42
C LEU A 2 6.56 11.32 -16.93
N LEU A 3 6.81 10.28 -17.71
CA LEU A 3 6.41 10.20 -19.11
C LEU A 3 4.88 9.97 -19.18
N PRO A 4 4.22 10.30 -20.31
CA PRO A 4 2.77 10.09 -20.46
C PRO A 4 2.33 8.65 -20.16
N GLU A 5 3.06 7.65 -20.67
CA GLU A 5 2.76 6.23 -20.44
C GLU A 5 2.95 5.82 -18.96
N GLU A 6 3.97 6.35 -18.29
CA GLU A 6 4.18 6.14 -16.85
C GLU A 6 3.04 6.76 -16.03
N PHE A 7 2.54 7.92 -16.45
CA PHE A 7 1.44 8.59 -15.78
C PHE A 7 0.14 7.80 -15.91
N ASP A 8 -0.18 7.33 -17.11
CA ASP A 8 -1.34 6.47 -17.36
C ASP A 8 -1.24 5.16 -16.55
N ALA A 9 -0.06 4.54 -16.50
CA ALA A 9 0.17 3.33 -15.69
C ALA A 9 -0.09 3.58 -14.20
N VAL A 10 0.38 4.72 -13.65
CA VAL A 10 0.10 5.10 -12.25
C VAL A 10 -1.40 5.28 -12.02
N LEU A 11 -2.13 5.91 -12.95
CA LEU A 11 -3.58 6.09 -12.84
C LEU A 11 -4.31 4.75 -12.85
N THR A 12 -3.97 3.85 -13.78
CA THR A 12 -4.55 2.50 -13.84
C THR A 12 -4.25 1.73 -12.56
N TYR A 13 -3.01 1.77 -12.08
CA TYR A 13 -2.62 1.12 -10.83
C TYR A 13 -3.38 1.68 -9.61
N ALA A 14 -3.60 3.00 -9.54
CA ALA A 14 -4.37 3.62 -8.46
C ALA A 14 -5.84 3.18 -8.48
N GLN A 15 -6.47 3.11 -9.66
CA GLN A 15 -7.85 2.63 -9.81
C GLN A 15 -8.02 1.18 -9.34
N LYS A 16 -7.08 0.32 -9.74
CA LYS A 16 -7.00 -1.07 -9.31
C LYS A 16 -6.82 -1.20 -7.80
N ARG A 17 -5.87 -0.44 -7.24
CA ARG A 17 -5.62 -0.45 -5.79
C ARG A 17 -6.84 -0.03 -4.98
N ARG A 18 -7.61 0.94 -5.49
CA ARG A 18 -8.89 1.33 -4.91
C ARG A 18 -9.87 0.17 -4.87
N THR A 19 -10.04 -0.57 -5.97
CA THR A 19 -10.93 -1.75 -6.03
C THR A 19 -10.50 -2.84 -5.06
N ASP A 20 -9.20 -3.16 -4.97
CA ASP A 20 -8.67 -4.15 -4.02
C ASP A 20 -8.98 -3.77 -2.57
N LEU A 21 -8.74 -2.50 -2.23
CA LEU A 21 -8.99 -1.97 -0.89
C LEU A 21 -10.48 -2.00 -0.56
N GLN A 22 -11.33 -1.58 -1.49
CA GLN A 22 -12.78 -1.64 -1.33
C GLN A 22 -13.25 -3.08 -1.09
N GLY A 23 -12.76 -4.05 -1.86
CA GLY A 23 -13.09 -5.46 -1.65
C GLY A 23 -12.62 -5.99 -0.30
N ALA A 24 -11.43 -5.59 0.16
CA ALA A 24 -10.92 -5.97 1.48
C ALA A 24 -11.77 -5.36 2.60
N MET A 25 -12.18 -4.10 2.48
CA MET A 25 -13.06 -3.43 3.44
C MET A 25 -14.41 -4.14 3.54
N TYR A 26 -15.03 -4.52 2.42
CA TYR A 26 -16.29 -5.28 2.44
C TYR A 26 -16.17 -6.67 3.07
N ARG A 27 -14.98 -7.27 3.05
CA ARG A 27 -14.70 -8.52 3.76
C ARG A 27 -14.37 -8.33 5.25
N GLY A 28 -14.47 -7.11 5.77
CA GLY A 28 -14.22 -6.80 7.18
C GLY A 28 -12.74 -6.65 7.53
N LYS A 29 -11.85 -6.40 6.56
CA LYS A 29 -10.43 -6.15 6.82
C LYS A 29 -10.25 -4.84 7.60
N ALA A 30 -9.91 -4.93 8.89
CA ALA A 30 -9.86 -3.80 9.83
C ALA A 30 -8.70 -3.90 10.84
N GLU A 31 -7.70 -4.75 10.58
CA GLU A 31 -6.54 -4.96 11.46
C GLU A 31 -5.68 -3.68 11.57
N ALA A 32 -5.13 -3.43 12.76
CA ALA A 32 -4.20 -2.33 12.99
C ALA A 32 -2.81 -2.68 12.42
N LEU A 33 -2.57 -2.28 11.16
CA LEU A 33 -1.32 -2.52 10.44
C LEU A 33 -0.65 -1.20 10.01
N PRO A 34 -0.14 -0.38 10.96
CA PRO A 34 0.52 0.87 10.63
C PRO A 34 1.80 0.64 9.82
N TYR A 35 2.10 1.56 8.90
CA TYR A 35 3.37 1.51 8.16
C TYR A 35 4.48 2.22 8.94
N GLU A 36 5.71 1.87 8.64
CA GLU A 36 6.91 2.65 8.96
C GLU A 36 7.74 2.83 7.69
N MET A 37 8.24 4.04 7.44
CA MET A 37 9.08 4.37 6.28
C MET A 37 10.10 5.44 6.68
N GLY A 38 11.35 5.01 6.90
CA GLY A 38 12.39 5.89 7.42
C GLY A 38 12.00 6.43 8.80
N THR A 39 11.86 7.74 8.94
CA THR A 39 11.44 8.39 10.19
C THR A 39 9.93 8.64 10.27
N GLN A 40 9.14 8.18 9.29
CA GLN A 40 7.69 8.39 9.22
C GLN A 40 6.96 7.11 9.59
N ASN A 41 5.85 7.22 10.29
CA ASN A 41 4.96 6.09 10.56
C ASN A 41 3.48 6.49 10.48
N GLY A 42 2.61 5.48 10.38
CA GLY A 42 1.16 5.67 10.31
C GLY A 42 0.51 6.17 11.60
N CYS A 43 1.21 6.11 12.74
CA CYS A 43 0.68 6.46 14.06
C CYS A 43 0.84 7.94 14.41
N THR A 44 1.81 8.65 13.80
CA THR A 44 2.22 10.02 14.16
C THR A 44 1.06 11.02 14.20
N TYR A 45 0.09 10.88 13.29
CA TYR A 45 -1.08 11.76 13.19
C TYR A 45 -2.42 11.02 13.34
N CYS A 46 -2.40 9.78 13.87
CA CYS A 46 -3.60 8.97 14.01
C CYS A 46 -4.40 9.37 15.26
N PRO A 47 -5.65 9.85 15.14
CA PRO A 47 -6.48 10.21 16.30
C PRO A 47 -7.03 8.99 17.05
N TYR A 48 -6.88 7.78 16.50
CA TYR A 48 -7.41 6.54 17.05
C TYR A 48 -6.35 5.67 17.73
N ARG A 49 -5.17 6.23 18.02
CA ARG A 49 -4.04 5.49 18.63
C ARG A 49 -4.44 4.83 19.95
N ASP A 50 -5.26 5.51 20.75
CA ASP A 50 -5.64 5.03 22.09
C ASP A 50 -6.69 3.89 22.05
N ILE A 51 -7.28 3.60 20.89
CA ILE A 51 -8.34 2.59 20.75
C ILE A 51 -7.99 1.46 19.78
N CYS A 52 -6.96 1.61 18.94
CA CYS A 52 -6.62 0.58 17.95
C CYS A 52 -5.93 -0.65 18.55
N GLY A 53 -5.36 -0.53 19.76
CA GLY A 53 -4.69 -1.63 20.46
C GLY A 53 -3.35 -2.06 19.84
N PHE A 54 -2.75 -1.24 18.96
CA PHE A 54 -1.43 -1.51 18.41
C PHE A 54 -0.34 -1.19 19.43
N ASP A 55 0.44 -2.21 19.80
CA ASP A 55 1.55 -2.11 20.75
C ASP A 55 2.69 -3.04 20.32
N GLU A 56 3.88 -2.48 20.06
CA GLU A 56 5.07 -3.20 19.61
C GLU A 56 5.61 -4.20 20.65
N GLN A 57 5.17 -4.10 21.91
CA GLN A 57 5.52 -5.07 22.95
C GLN A 57 4.71 -6.36 22.86
N ILE A 58 3.61 -6.36 22.07
CA ILE A 58 2.76 -7.53 21.87
C ILE A 58 3.25 -8.32 20.66
N GLU A 59 3.48 -9.62 20.84
CA GLU A 59 3.87 -10.50 19.75
C GLU A 59 2.83 -10.48 18.62
N GLY A 60 3.30 -10.31 17.38
CA GLY A 60 2.45 -10.20 16.20
C GLY A 60 2.01 -8.77 15.84
N TYR A 61 2.31 -7.77 16.67
CA TYR A 61 2.04 -6.36 16.40
C TYR A 61 3.33 -5.64 15.99
N GLU A 62 3.61 -5.66 14.69
CA GLU A 62 4.78 -4.98 14.12
C GLU A 62 4.38 -3.98 13.05
N TYR A 63 5.18 -2.91 12.91
CA TYR A 63 5.01 -2.00 11.78
C TYR A 63 5.27 -2.72 10.46
N ARG A 64 4.43 -2.42 9.47
CA ARG A 64 4.72 -2.78 8.09
C ARG A 64 5.81 -1.87 7.54
N LYS A 65 7.04 -2.36 7.51
CA LYS A 65 8.22 -1.66 6.98
C LYS A 65 8.07 -1.44 5.47
N LEU A 66 8.08 -0.19 5.06
CA LEU A 66 8.08 0.24 3.67
C LEU A 66 9.46 0.81 3.32
N GLU A 67 9.97 0.37 2.17
CA GLU A 67 11.23 0.87 1.64
C GLU A 67 11.00 2.09 0.76
N LYS A 68 11.91 3.06 0.87
CA LYS A 68 11.93 4.19 -0.05
C LYS A 68 12.63 3.77 -1.34
N LEU A 69 11.83 3.38 -2.33
CA LEU A 69 12.32 2.94 -3.63
C LEU A 69 12.56 4.13 -4.57
N PRO A 70 13.58 4.06 -5.46
CA PRO A 70 13.74 5.04 -6.53
C PRO A 70 12.62 4.91 -7.56
N LYS A 71 12.36 5.99 -8.30
CA LYS A 71 11.23 6.11 -9.24
C LYS A 71 11.22 4.95 -10.25
N GLU A 72 12.39 4.62 -10.79
CA GLU A 72 12.57 3.63 -11.84
C GLU A 72 12.09 2.25 -11.37
N ILE A 73 12.50 1.85 -10.16
CA ILE A 73 12.08 0.59 -9.53
C ILE A 73 10.59 0.58 -9.19
N VAL A 74 10.03 1.72 -8.76
CA VAL A 74 8.58 1.84 -8.52
C VAL A 74 7.80 1.65 -9.82
N MET A 75 8.26 2.25 -10.92
CA MET A 75 7.60 2.15 -12.21
C MET A 75 7.69 0.73 -12.78
N GLU A 76 8.85 0.07 -12.70
CA GLU A 76 9.00 -1.35 -13.06
C GLU A 76 8.00 -2.24 -12.32
N LYS A 77 7.88 -2.06 -10.99
CA LYS A 77 6.92 -2.83 -10.18
C LYS A 77 5.46 -2.55 -10.55
N ILE A 78 5.12 -1.30 -10.88
CA ILE A 78 3.77 -0.95 -11.33
C ILE A 78 3.46 -1.62 -12.67
N MET A 79 4.36 -1.52 -13.64
CA MET A 79 4.17 -2.12 -14.96
C MET A 79 4.04 -3.64 -14.89
N ALA A 80 4.95 -4.32 -14.18
CA ALA A 80 4.92 -5.77 -13.98
C ALA A 80 3.58 -6.23 -13.37
N LYS A 81 3.10 -5.54 -12.33
CA LYS A 81 1.83 -5.87 -11.68
C LYS A 81 0.60 -5.59 -12.57
N LEU A 82 0.69 -4.64 -13.49
CA LEU A 82 -0.37 -4.42 -14.48
C LEU A 82 -0.36 -5.49 -15.59
N GLU A 83 0.81 -6.05 -15.93
CA GLU A 83 0.94 -7.16 -16.89
C GLU A 83 0.47 -8.50 -16.31
N GLU A 84 0.92 -8.86 -15.11
CA GLU A 84 0.50 -10.09 -14.41
C GLU A 84 -1.02 -10.21 -14.34
N GLU A 85 -1.69 -9.11 -14.05
CA GLU A 85 -3.14 -9.13 -13.90
C GLU A 85 -3.90 -9.06 -15.22
N LYS A 86 -3.29 -8.65 -16.34
CA LYS A 86 -3.90 -8.83 -17.67
C LYS A 86 -3.94 -10.31 -18.03
N GLN A 87 -2.89 -11.05 -17.69
CA GLN A 87 -2.78 -12.49 -17.93
C GLN A 87 -3.76 -13.32 -17.09
N THR A 88 -4.18 -12.85 -15.92
CA THR A 88 -5.19 -13.56 -15.10
C THR A 88 -6.62 -13.53 -15.67
N TRP A 89 -6.88 -12.76 -16.73
CA TRP A 89 -8.18 -12.70 -17.42
C TRP A 89 -8.15 -13.23 -18.86
N GLU A 90 -7.01 -13.77 -19.31
CA GLU A 90 -6.85 -14.55 -20.55
C GLU A 90 -6.81 -16.04 -20.24
#